data_AF-A0A7S2BR02-F1
#
_entry.id   AF-A0A7S2BR02-F1
#
_cell.length_a   1.000
_cell.length_b   1.000
_cell.length_c   1.000
_cell.angle_alpha   90.00
_cell.angle_beta   90.00
_cell.angle_gamma   90.00
#
_symmetry.space_group_name_H-M   'P 1'
#
loop_
_entity.id
_entity.type
_entity.pdbx_description
1 polymer ?
#
loop_
_entity_poly.entity_id
_entity_poly.type
_entity_poly.pdbx_seq_one_letter_code
_entity_poly.pdbx_strand_id
1 'polypeptide(L)'
;YAPWCGHCQHFAPQYEKVAKHFKDVVDVRITALDCVHFKDLCKKQHVDSYPTLKVFHAHRVAGSFSPQGLAVNAKHRGSAKVLVDWLHEHVTTPHENSGGGGGSSSSSSSSLVTEANGG
;
A
#
# COMPACT_ATOMS: atom_id res chain seq x y z
N TYR A 1 0.59 -6.20 -10.13
CA TYR A 1 0.36 -5.98 -11.57
C TYR A 1 0.21 -7.30 -12.28
N ALA A 2 -0.22 -7.23 -13.54
CA ALA A 2 0.21 -8.15 -14.56
C ALA A 2 1.08 -7.41 -15.61
N PRO A 3 2.25 -7.94 -16.02
CA PRO A 3 3.18 -7.25 -16.92
C PRO A 3 2.62 -6.98 -18.33
N TRP A 4 1.65 -7.77 -18.76
CA TRP A 4 0.96 -7.61 -20.06
C TRP A 4 -0.21 -6.60 -20.02
N CYS A 5 -0.54 -6.04 -18.86
CA CYS A 5 -1.68 -5.13 -18.71
C CYS A 5 -1.28 -3.70 -19.09
N GLY A 6 -1.87 -3.14 -20.15
CA GLY A 6 -1.59 -1.77 -20.60
C GLY A 6 -1.84 -0.70 -19.53
N HIS A 7 -2.88 -0.86 -18.69
CA HIS A 7 -3.12 0.05 -17.55
C HIS A 7 -2.01 -0.02 -16.49
N CYS A 8 -1.44 -1.21 -16.24
CA CYS A 8 -0.30 -1.36 -15.33
C CYS A 8 0.94 -0.67 -15.90
N GLN A 9 1.22 -0.91 -17.19
CA GLN A 9 2.37 -0.31 -17.88
C GLN A 9 2.30 1.22 -17.87
N HIS A 10 1.11 1.78 -18.10
CA HIS A 10 0.90 3.23 -18.05
C HIS A 10 1.08 3.81 -16.63
N PHE A 11 0.65 3.06 -15.61
CA PHE A 11 0.73 3.50 -14.22
C PHE A 11 2.12 3.31 -13.58
N ALA A 12 2.91 2.34 -14.04
CA ALA A 12 4.24 2.03 -13.54
C ALA A 12 5.16 3.25 -13.30
N PRO A 13 5.33 4.21 -14.24
CA PRO A 13 6.20 5.37 -14.01
C PRO A 13 5.67 6.32 -12.93
N GLN A 14 4.37 6.37 -12.69
CA GLN A 14 3.81 7.16 -11.58
C GLN A 14 4.11 6.49 -10.25
N TYR A 15 3.92 5.18 -10.17
CA TYR A 15 4.20 4.47 -8.94
C TYR A 15 5.69 4.47 -8.59
N GLU A 16 6.61 4.36 -9.56
CA GLU A 16 8.04 4.50 -9.27
C GLU A 16 8.40 5.82 -8.60
N LYS A 17 7.73 6.92 -8.97
CA LYS A 17 7.92 8.22 -8.31
C LYS A 17 7.47 8.18 -6.86
N VAL A 18 6.35 7.51 -6.58
CA VAL A 18 5.86 7.28 -5.22
C VAL A 18 6.87 6.44 -4.43
N ALA A 19 7.36 5.34 -5.00
CA ALA A 19 8.37 4.49 -4.36
C ALA A 19 9.65 5.27 -4.02
N LYS A 20 10.11 6.12 -4.95
CA LYS A 20 11.27 7.01 -4.73
C LYS A 20 11.01 8.02 -3.62
N HIS A 21 9.80 8.59 -3.55
CA HIS A 21 9.43 9.58 -2.53
C HIS A 21 9.49 9.00 -1.11
N PHE A 22 9.07 7.75 -0.92
CA PHE A 22 9.05 7.09 0.38
C PHE A 22 10.30 6.24 0.68
N LYS A 23 11.32 6.27 -0.19
CA LYS A 23 12.51 5.39 -0.08
C LYS A 23 13.22 5.52 1.28
N ASP A 24 13.27 6.73 1.82
CA ASP A 24 13.98 7.05 3.06
C ASP A 24 13.06 7.10 4.30
N VAL A 25 11.77 6.80 4.12
CA VAL A 25 10.79 6.74 5.22
C VAL A 25 10.83 5.35 5.85
N VAL A 26 11.48 5.25 7.02
CA VAL A 26 11.80 3.96 7.68
C VAL A 26 10.56 3.08 7.90
N ASP A 27 9.44 3.67 8.29
CA ASP A 27 8.21 2.92 8.60
C ASP A 27 7.37 2.60 7.37
N VAL A 28 7.67 3.17 6.20
CA VAL A 28 6.91 2.97 4.97
C VAL A 28 7.75 2.21 3.96
N ARG A 29 7.34 0.97 3.70
CA ARG A 29 7.85 0.20 2.57
C ARG A 29 6.95 0.44 1.36
N ILE A 30 7.51 0.43 0.15
CA ILE A 30 6.76 0.48 -1.11
C ILE A 30 7.29 -0.67 -1.97
N THR A 31 6.44 -1.60 -2.40
CA THR A 31 6.87 -2.85 -3.08
C THR A 31 5.90 -3.24 -4.17
N ALA A 32 6.37 -3.96 -5.20
CA ALA A 32 5.57 -4.52 -6.29
C ALA A 32 5.41 -6.02 -6.20
N LEU A 33 4.23 -6.49 -6.60
CA LEU A 33 3.96 -7.92 -6.70
C LEU A 33 3.45 -8.26 -8.10
N ASP A 34 4.19 -9.12 -8.79
CA ASP A 34 3.75 -9.71 -10.06
C ASP A 34 2.73 -10.82 -9.78
N CYS A 35 1.46 -10.53 -10.05
CA CYS A 35 0.38 -11.49 -9.84
C CYS A 35 0.29 -12.56 -10.93
N VAL A 36 1.07 -12.46 -12.01
CA VAL A 36 1.22 -13.55 -12.97
C VAL A 36 2.13 -14.63 -12.40
N HIS A 37 3.18 -14.24 -11.67
CA HIS A 37 4.09 -15.18 -10.99
C HIS A 37 3.54 -15.64 -9.64
N PHE A 38 2.99 -14.73 -8.83
CA PHE A 38 2.50 -15.00 -7.47
C PHE A 38 0.96 -15.06 -7.39
N LYS A 39 0.34 -15.87 -8.25
CA LYS A 39 -1.13 -15.98 -8.40
C LYS A 39 -1.85 -16.28 -7.08
N ASP A 40 -1.37 -17.26 -6.32
CA ASP A 40 -2.03 -17.69 -5.07
C ASP A 40 -2.01 -16.59 -4.01
N LEU A 41 -0.92 -15.83 -3.93
CA LEU A 41 -0.83 -14.69 -3.01
C LEU A 41 -1.80 -13.59 -3.42
N CYS A 42 -1.84 -13.24 -4.70
CA CYS A 42 -2.77 -12.22 -5.21
C CYS A 42 -4.23 -12.64 -5.05
N LYS A 43 -4.55 -13.93 -5.24
CA LYS A 43 -5.90 -14.47 -4.98
C LYS A 43 -6.28 -14.40 -3.50
N LYS A 44 -5.38 -14.80 -2.59
CA LYS A 44 -5.58 -14.66 -1.13
C LYS A 44 -5.79 -13.20 -0.72
N GLN A 45 -5.19 -12.29 -1.47
CA GLN A 45 -5.34 -10.85 -1.30
C GLN A 45 -6.48 -10.25 -2.13
N HIS A 46 -7.40 -11.05 -2.70
CA HIS A 46 -8.54 -10.56 -3.47
C HIS A 46 -8.16 -9.51 -4.54
N VAL A 47 -7.13 -9.83 -5.32
CA VAL A 47 -6.71 -9.02 -6.47
C VAL A 47 -7.42 -9.54 -7.71
N ASP A 48 -8.56 -8.92 -8.03
CA ASP A 48 -9.43 -9.34 -9.15
C ASP A 48 -9.30 -8.44 -10.39
N SER A 49 -8.60 -7.31 -10.28
CA SER A 49 -8.37 -6.35 -11.38
C SER A 49 -6.99 -5.70 -11.29
N TYR A 50 -6.56 -5.06 -12.38
CA TYR A 50 -5.22 -4.47 -12.46
C TYR A 50 -5.24 -3.04 -13.04
N PRO A 51 -4.33 -2.15 -12.58
CA PRO A 51 -3.49 -2.31 -11.38
C PRO A 51 -4.32 -2.31 -10.10
N THR A 52 -3.85 -2.97 -9.03
CA THR A 52 -4.49 -2.94 -7.71
C THR A 52 -3.46 -2.51 -6.68
N LEU A 53 -3.82 -1.51 -5.86
CA LEU A 53 -2.98 -1.02 -4.77
C LEU A 53 -3.64 -1.33 -3.43
N LYS A 54 -2.84 -1.79 -2.47
CA LYS A 54 -3.28 -2.10 -1.12
C LYS A 54 -2.34 -1.51 -0.07
N VAL A 55 -2.85 -1.32 1.15
CA VAL A 55 -2.09 -0.82 2.29
C VAL A 55 -2.16 -1.80 3.44
N PHE A 56 -1.01 -2.15 4.02
CA PHE A 56 -0.93 -3.14 5.08
C PHE A 56 -0.35 -2.52 6.34
N HIS A 57 -1.20 -2.19 7.29
CA HIS A 57 -0.72 -1.63 8.55
C HIS A 57 -0.14 -2.78 9.38
N ALA A 58 1.07 -2.64 9.92
CA ALA A 58 1.59 -3.64 10.85
C ALA A 58 0.95 -3.40 12.22
N HIS A 59 -0.35 -3.69 12.34
CA HIS A 59 -1.01 -3.59 13.63
C HIS A 59 -0.55 -4.76 14.50
N ARG A 60 0.31 -4.48 15.47
CA ARG A 60 0.55 -5.42 16.57
C ARG A 60 -0.61 -5.32 17.57
N VAL A 61 -1.84 -5.69 17.18
CA VAL A 61 -2.81 -6.10 18.21
C VAL A 61 -2.34 -7.46 18.68
N ALA A 62 -2.06 -7.62 19.97
CA ALA A 62 -1.76 -8.92 20.54
C ALA A 62 -2.91 -9.90 20.23
N GLY A 63 -2.73 -10.76 19.21
CA GLY A 63 -3.62 -11.87 18.90
C GLY A 63 -4.41 -11.84 17.59
N SER A 64 -4.38 -10.76 16.77
CA SER A 64 -5.04 -10.77 15.46
C SER A 64 -4.26 -10.00 14.40
N PHE A 65 -3.52 -10.74 13.57
CA PHE A 65 -2.96 -10.23 12.32
C PHE A 65 -3.97 -10.57 11.22
N SER A 66 -4.80 -9.61 10.79
CA SER A 66 -5.58 -9.75 9.57
C SER A 66 -4.72 -9.27 8.39
N PRO A 67 -4.15 -10.16 7.57
CA PRO A 67 -3.23 -9.79 6.50
C PRO A 67 -3.96 -9.19 5.29
N GLN A 68 -5.18 -8.66 5.44
CA GLN A 68 -5.99 -8.17 4.34
C GLN A 68 -5.72 -6.67 4.18
N GLY A 69 -4.95 -6.31 3.15
CA GLY A 69 -4.61 -4.91 2.91
C GLY A 69 -5.82 -4.07 2.51
N LEU A 70 -5.87 -2.83 3.00
CA LEU A 70 -6.88 -1.83 2.64
C LEU A 70 -6.70 -1.41 1.18
N ALA A 71 -7.73 -1.58 0.35
CA ALA A 71 -7.67 -1.19 -1.06
C ALA A 71 -7.64 0.34 -1.22
N VAL A 72 -6.71 0.84 -2.03
CA VAL A 72 -6.65 2.27 -2.35
C VAL A 72 -7.72 2.60 -3.41
N ASN A 73 -8.50 3.65 -3.15
CA ASN A 73 -9.57 4.06 -4.05
C ASN A 73 -9.02 4.47 -5.45
N ALA A 74 -9.78 4.16 -6.51
CA ALA A 74 -9.48 4.55 -7.89
C ALA A 74 -9.13 6.04 -8.06
N LYS A 75 -9.80 6.93 -7.33
CA LYS A 75 -9.57 8.38 -7.41
C LYS A 75 -8.14 8.79 -7.02
N HIS A 76 -7.46 8.00 -6.20
CA HIS A 76 -6.09 8.29 -5.76
C HIS A 76 -5.02 7.67 -6.68
N ARG A 77 -5.41 6.91 -7.70
CA ARG A 77 -4.50 6.20 -8.61
C ARG A 77 -4.21 6.98 -9.90
N GLY A 78 -4.63 8.25 -9.99
CA GLY A 78 -4.52 9.06 -11.21
C GLY A 78 -3.15 9.71 -11.45
N SER A 79 -2.41 10.06 -10.40
CA SER A 79 -1.06 10.62 -10.52
C SER A 79 -0.20 10.29 -9.30
N ALA A 80 1.12 10.35 -9.45
CA ALA A 80 2.06 10.13 -8.35
C ALA A 80 1.80 11.09 -7.19
N LYS A 81 1.54 12.38 -7.48
CA LYS A 81 1.32 13.40 -6.44
C LYS A 81 0.09 13.08 -5.60
N VAL A 82 -1.04 12.77 -6.24
CA VAL A 82 -2.29 12.46 -5.54
C VAL A 82 -2.14 11.23 -4.65
N LEU A 83 -1.40 10.22 -5.12
CA LEU A 83 -1.13 9.02 -4.34
C LEU A 83 -0.19 9.33 -3.15
N VAL A 84 0.86 10.12 -3.35
CA VAL A 84 1.77 10.55 -2.26
C VAL A 84 1.01 11.33 -1.19
N ASP A 85 0.19 12.31 -1.58
CA ASP A 85 -0.60 13.12 -0.64
C ASP A 85 -1.51 12.21 0.22
N TRP A 86 -2.24 11.29 -0.43
CA TRP A 86 -3.11 10.35 0.27
C TRP A 86 -2.33 9.42 1.22
N LEU A 87 -1.15 8.95 0.80
CA LEU A 87 -0.29 8.11 1.63
C LEU A 87 0.22 8.85 2.85
N HIS A 88 0.65 10.11 2.74
CA HIS A 88 1.04 10.87 3.93
C HIS A 88 -0.09 10.90 4.98
N GLU A 89 -1.32 11.17 4.55
CA GLU A 89 -2.48 11.22 5.45
C GLU A 89 -2.81 9.86 6.10
N HIS A 90 -2.58 8.74 5.43
CA HIS A 90 -3.09 7.43 5.85
C HIS A 90 -2.01 6.45 6.35
N VAL A 91 -0.73 6.64 6.00
CA VAL A 91 0.36 5.75 6.44
C VAL A 91 1.40 6.42 7.32
N THR A 92 1.57 7.75 7.22
CA THR A 92 2.57 8.46 8.04
C THR A 92 1.99 9.16 9.27
N THR A 93 0.68 9.36 9.32
CA THR A 93 0.03 9.85 10.53
C THR A 93 -0.07 8.70 11.53
N PRO A 94 0.40 8.85 12.77
CA PRO A 94 -0.03 7.95 13.82
C PRO A 94 -1.55 8.09 13.92
N HIS A 95 -2.27 6.97 13.83
CA HIS A 95 -3.72 6.94 14.02
C HIS A 95 -4.05 7.31 15.48
N GLU A 96 -4.07 8.59 15.80
CA GLU A 96 -4.75 9.07 17.01
C GLU A 96 -6.24 8.85 16.78
N ASN A 97 -6.79 7.88 17.51
CA ASN A 97 -8.21 7.62 17.63
C ASN A 97 -8.95 8.94 17.92
N SER A 98 -9.60 9.53 16.91
CA SER A 98 -10.69 10.48 17.15
C SER A 98 -11.89 9.68 17.61
N GLY A 99 -11.88 9.31 18.90
CA GLY A 99 -12.90 8.49 19.53
C GLY A 99 -12.50 7.99 20.92
N GLY A 100 -12.34 8.91 21.87
CA GLY A 100 -12.48 8.73 23.32
C GLY A 100 -11.86 7.51 24.02
N GLY A 101 -10.83 7.75 24.83
CA GLY A 101 -10.60 7.04 26.10
C GLY A 101 -9.42 6.07 26.15
N GLY A 102 -8.40 6.45 26.95
CA GLY A 102 -7.60 5.51 27.73
C GLY A 102 -6.46 4.76 27.04
N GLY A 103 -5.26 5.34 27.12
CA GLY A 103 -3.95 4.70 27.29
C GLY A 103 -3.62 3.42 26.52
N SER A 104 -2.67 3.51 25.58
CA SER A 104 -1.42 2.73 25.57
C SER A 104 -0.59 3.11 24.34
N SER A 105 0.67 3.44 24.58
CA SER A 105 1.70 3.68 23.58
C SER A 105 1.93 2.43 22.72
N SER A 106 1.62 2.51 21.43
CA SER A 106 2.09 1.53 20.45
C SER A 106 2.55 2.24 19.18
N SER A 107 3.86 2.25 18.97
CA SER A 107 4.53 2.75 17.78
C SER A 107 4.04 1.97 16.55
N SER A 108 3.19 2.59 15.75
CA SER A 108 2.58 1.98 14.56
C SER A 108 3.52 2.11 13.36
N SER A 109 4.20 1.02 12.97
CA SER A 109 4.93 0.97 11.70
C SER A 109 3.95 0.59 10.56
N SER A 110 3.75 1.47 9.59
CA SER A 110 2.75 1.31 8.53
C SER A 110 3.38 0.86 7.20
N SER A 111 3.34 -0.44 6.89
CA SER A 111 3.91 -0.98 5.64
C SER A 111 2.94 -0.88 4.45
N LEU A 112 3.10 0.10 3.56
CA LEU A 112 2.39 0.07 2.28
C LEU A 112 2.92 -1.10 1.40
N VAL A 113 2.06 -1.86 0.70
CA VAL A 113 2.52 -2.92 -0.21
C VAL A 113 1.64 -2.97 -1.45
N THR A 114 2.28 -3.01 -2.64
CA THR A 114 1.80 -3.07 -4.05
C THR A 114 1.58 -1.71 -4.74
N GLU A 115 2.20 -1.34 -5.88
CA GLU A 115 3.28 -1.93 -6.71
C GLU A 115 4.10 -1.04 -7.71
N ALA A 116 5.45 -1.22 -7.88
CA ALA A 116 6.19 -0.94 -9.15
C ALA A 116 7.51 -1.70 -9.40
N ASN A 117 7.63 -2.13 -10.65
CA ASN A 117 8.79 -2.46 -11.48
C ASN A 117 9.94 -3.25 -10.85
N GLY A 118 10.02 -4.52 -11.27
CA GLY A 118 11.31 -5.15 -11.49
C GLY A 118 12.00 -4.47 -12.66
N GLY A 119 13.26 -4.09 -12.46
CA GLY A 119 14.16 -3.72 -13.56
C GLY A 119 14.53 -4.92 -14.42
#